data_AF-A0A1V2QXM4-F1
#
_entry.id   AF-A0A1V2QXM4-F1
#
_cell.length_a   1.000
_cell.length_b   1.000
_cell.length_c   1.000
_cell.angle_alpha   90.00
_cell.angle_beta   90.00
_cell.angle_gamma   90.00
#
_symmetry.space_group_name_H-M   'P 1'
#
loop_
_entity.id
_entity.type
_entity.pdbx_description
1 polymer ?
#
loop_
_entity_poly.entity_id
_entity_poly.type
_entity_poly.pdbx_seq_one_letter_code
_entity_poly.pdbx_strand_id
1 'polypeptide(L)'
;MWIKGNFGGLDDLARHIQATVTGIQDDLNEWKRTSVEVNENWRDVAGGAFVEVSDAIDALAMSTQAVIDALGGGVKVTNAAMQDALAASLAAVRR
;
A
#
# COMPACT_ATOMS: atom_id res chain seq x y z
N MET A 1 30.01 13.12 6.28
CA MET A 1 28.70 13.10 6.97
C MET A 1 27.72 12.32 6.10
N TRP A 2 27.43 11.07 6.46
CA TRP A 2 26.78 10.06 5.61
C TRP A 2 25.30 9.85 5.99
N ILE A 3 24.48 10.91 5.86
CA ILE A 3 23.02 10.79 5.92
C ILE A 3 22.44 11.35 4.61
N LYS A 4 22.96 10.84 3.49
CA LYS A 4 22.51 11.20 2.14
C LYS A 4 22.19 9.98 1.27
N GLY A 5 22.39 8.76 1.79
CA GLY A 5 22.61 7.57 0.97
C GLY A 5 21.42 6.64 0.70
N ASN A 6 20.26 6.78 1.35
CA ASN A 6 19.20 5.78 1.17
C ASN A 6 17.75 6.29 1.22
N PHE A 7 17.52 7.60 1.38
CA PHE A 7 16.17 8.15 1.62
C PHE A 7 15.36 8.34 0.34
N GLY A 8 15.99 8.74 -0.77
CA GLY A 8 15.33 8.73 -2.08
C GLY A 8 14.89 7.32 -2.49
N GLY A 9 15.74 6.31 -2.21
CA GLY A 9 15.38 4.91 -2.43
C GLY A 9 14.22 4.42 -1.56
N LEU A 10 14.08 4.93 -0.32
CA LEU A 10 12.91 4.62 0.53
C LEU A 10 11.62 5.27 0.00
N ASP A 11 11.71 6.50 -0.53
CA ASP A 11 10.57 7.18 -1.15
C ASP A 11 10.14 6.51 -2.46
N ASP A 12 11.11 6.12 -3.30
CA ASP A 12 10.88 5.35 -4.53
C ASP A 12 10.28 3.97 -4.21
N LEU A 13 10.81 3.28 -3.18
CA LEU A 13 10.27 1.99 -2.73
C LEU A 13 8.85 2.14 -2.17
N ALA A 14 8.57 3.20 -1.41
CA ALA A 14 7.24 3.47 -0.89
C ALA A 14 6.24 3.73 -2.02
N ARG A 15 6.62 4.52 -3.04
CA ARG A 15 5.81 4.72 -4.25
C ARG A 15 5.58 3.43 -5.02
N HIS A 16 6.61 2.58 -5.13
CA HIS A 16 6.47 1.28 -5.79
C HIS A 16 5.52 0.37 -5.01
N ILE A 17 5.66 0.27 -3.68
CA ILE A 17 4.74 -0.53 -2.84
C ILE A 17 3.30 -0.01 -2.98
N GLN A 18 3.09 1.31 -2.96
CA GLN A 18 1.77 1.90 -3.19
C GLN A 18 1.18 1.47 -4.55
N ALA A 19 1.98 1.53 -5.62
CA ALA A 19 1.54 1.10 -6.95
C ALA A 19 1.20 -0.41 -7.00
N THR A 20 2.03 -1.26 -6.39
CA THR A 20 1.77 -2.71 -6.28
C THR A 20 0.47 -2.97 -5.53
N VAL A 21 0.25 -2.27 -4.43
CA VAL A 21 -0.95 -2.36 -3.62
C VAL A 21 -2.20 -1.96 -4.42
N THR A 22 -2.16 -0.86 -5.16
CA THR A 22 -3.28 -0.46 -6.03
C THR A 22 -3.57 -1.54 -7.08
N GLY A 23 -2.53 -2.12 -7.70
CA GLY A 23 -2.70 -3.23 -8.64
C GLY A 23 -3.36 -4.46 -7.99
N ILE A 24 -2.96 -4.81 -6.77
CA ILE A 24 -3.61 -5.88 -6.00
C ILE A 24 -5.09 -5.54 -5.75
N GLN A 25 -5.42 -4.30 -5.37
CA GLN A 25 -6.82 -3.89 -5.18
C GLN A 25 -7.65 -4.04 -6.46
N ASP A 26 -7.10 -3.69 -7.62
CA ASP A 26 -7.77 -3.87 -8.91
C ASP A 26 -8.00 -5.36 -9.21
N ASP A 27 -7.00 -6.22 -8.98
CA ASP A 27 -7.12 -7.67 -9.16
C ASP A 27 -8.16 -8.29 -8.22
N LEU A 28 -8.24 -7.83 -6.97
CA LEU A 28 -9.24 -8.28 -5.99
C LEU A 28 -10.66 -7.87 -6.41
N ASN A 29 -10.83 -6.66 -6.93
CA ASN A 29 -12.11 -6.20 -7.47
C ASN A 29 -12.56 -7.03 -8.68
N GLU A 30 -11.61 -7.35 -9.57
CA GLU A 30 -11.89 -8.18 -10.75
C GLU A 30 -12.23 -9.63 -10.37
N TRP A 31 -11.54 -10.19 -9.38
CA TRP A 31 -11.91 -11.49 -8.82
C TRP A 31 -13.34 -11.47 -8.31
N LYS A 32 -13.71 -10.47 -7.49
CA LYS A 32 -15.08 -10.36 -6.97
C LYS A 32 -16.11 -10.32 -8.09
N ARG A 33 -15.91 -9.47 -9.10
CA ARG A 33 -16.81 -9.37 -10.26
C ARG A 33 -16.96 -10.72 -10.95
N THR A 34 -15.84 -11.35 -11.28
CA THR A 34 -15.82 -12.64 -11.99
C THR A 34 -16.42 -13.76 -11.15
N SER A 35 -16.15 -13.80 -9.85
CA SER A 35 -16.68 -14.81 -8.94
C SER A 35 -18.21 -14.73 -8.81
N VAL A 36 -18.78 -13.53 -8.81
CA VAL A 36 -20.24 -13.32 -8.82
C VAL A 36 -20.83 -13.81 -10.15
N GLU A 37 -20.25 -13.43 -11.28
CA GLU A 37 -20.68 -13.89 -12.61
C GLU A 37 -20.61 -15.41 -12.75
N VAL A 38 -19.57 -16.04 -12.22
CA VAL A 38 -19.43 -17.50 -12.23
C VAL A 38 -20.46 -18.16 -11.30
N ASN A 39 -20.67 -17.63 -10.10
CA ASN A 39 -21.64 -18.16 -9.14
C ASN A 39 -23.09 -18.07 -9.66
N GLU A 40 -23.45 -16.98 -10.33
CA GLU A 40 -24.78 -16.84 -10.96
C GLU A 40 -25.00 -17.88 -12.07
N ASN A 41 -23.94 -18.19 -12.82
CA ASN A 41 -23.97 -19.18 -13.90
C ASN A 41 -23.86 -20.63 -13.42
N TRP A 42 -23.20 -20.87 -12.28
CA TRP A 42 -22.94 -22.19 -11.70
C TRP A 42 -23.53 -22.27 -10.29
N ARG A 43 -24.87 -22.35 -10.21
CA ARG A 43 -25.66 -22.41 -8.96
C ARG A 43 -25.45 -23.65 -8.07
N ASP A 44 -24.57 -24.56 -8.45
CA ASP A 44 -24.24 -25.77 -7.69
C ASP A 44 -23.00 -25.55 -6.79
N VAL A 45 -22.63 -26.56 -6.00
CA VAL A 45 -21.59 -26.66 -4.93
C VAL A 45 -20.37 -25.73 -5.03
N ALA A 46 -19.97 -25.30 -6.22
CA ALA A 46 -18.95 -24.27 -6.45
C ALA A 46 -19.25 -22.93 -5.76
N GLY A 47 -20.53 -22.54 -5.63
CA GLY A 47 -20.94 -21.27 -5.01
C GLY A 47 -20.44 -21.07 -3.57
N GLY A 48 -20.35 -22.14 -2.77
CA GLY A 48 -19.83 -22.08 -1.40
C GLY A 48 -18.32 -21.82 -1.33
N ALA A 49 -17.55 -22.37 -2.26
CA ALA A 49 -16.09 -22.15 -2.33
C ALA A 49 -15.73 -20.72 -2.75
N PHE A 50 -16.55 -20.09 -3.59
CA PHE A 50 -16.36 -18.68 -3.97
C PHE A 50 -16.55 -17.72 -2.80
N VAL A 51 -17.43 -18.04 -1.85
CA VAL A 51 -17.64 -17.23 -0.64
C VAL A 51 -16.40 -17.25 0.24
N GLU A 52 -15.83 -18.41 0.55
CA GLU A 52 -14.62 -18.51 1.38
C GLU A 52 -13.42 -17.79 0.75
N VAL A 53 -13.26 -17.89 -0.57
CA VAL A 53 -12.19 -17.18 -1.28
C VAL A 53 -12.45 -15.67 -1.27
N SER A 54 -13.72 -15.23 -1.41
CA SER A 54 -14.08 -13.82 -1.34
C SER A 54 -13.80 -13.21 0.04
N ASP A 55 -14.10 -13.94 1.11
CA ASP A 55 -13.81 -13.51 2.49
C ASP A 55 -12.30 -13.36 2.74
N ALA A 56 -11.49 -14.30 2.25
CA ALA A 56 -10.03 -14.21 2.33
C ALA A 56 -9.48 -13.00 1.56
N ILE A 57 -10.09 -12.69 0.42
CA ILE A 57 -9.76 -11.52 -0.42
C ILE A 57 -10.13 -10.22 0.28
N ASP A 58 -11.27 -10.18 0.98
CA ASP A 58 -11.66 -9.01 1.78
C ASP A 58 -10.69 -8.75 2.93
N ALA A 59 -10.24 -9.80 3.63
CA ALA A 59 -9.23 -9.68 4.66
C ALA A 59 -7.89 -9.14 4.09
N LEU A 60 -7.48 -9.62 2.90
CA LEU A 60 -6.29 -9.13 2.21
C LEU A 60 -6.44 -7.66 1.84
N ALA A 61 -7.58 -7.25 1.27
CA ALA A 61 -7.84 -5.85 0.90
C ALA A 61 -7.70 -4.91 2.10
N MET A 62 -8.28 -5.27 3.25
CA MET A 62 -8.18 -4.50 4.50
C MET A 62 -6.73 -4.38 4.99
N SER A 63 -5.98 -5.49 5.01
CA SER A 63 -4.57 -5.48 5.37
C SER A 63 -3.75 -4.60 4.44
N THR A 64 -4.07 -4.62 3.15
CA THR A 64 -3.35 -3.88 2.12
C THR A 64 -3.57 -2.38 2.30
N GLN A 65 -4.81 -1.94 2.59
CA GLN A 65 -5.11 -0.55 2.90
C GLN A 65 -4.36 -0.05 4.15
N ALA A 66 -4.29 -0.86 5.20
CA ALA A 66 -3.53 -0.52 6.41
C ALA A 66 -2.03 -0.31 6.13
N VAL A 67 -1.46 -1.06 5.18
CA VAL A 67 -0.07 -0.87 4.74
C VAL A 67 0.11 0.45 3.98
N ILE A 68 -0.83 0.84 3.12
CA ILE A 68 -0.79 2.17 2.45
C ILE A 68 -0.80 3.29 3.48
N ASP A 69 -1.72 3.21 4.45
CA ASP A 69 -1.91 4.26 5.44
C ASP A 69 -0.65 4.39 6.32
N ALA A 70 -0.06 3.26 6.71
CA ALA A 70 1.19 3.22 7.47
C ALA A 70 2.38 3.76 6.66
N LEU A 71 2.50 3.41 5.37
CA LEU A 71 3.54 3.91 4.50
C LEU A 71 3.39 5.42 4.24
N GLY A 72 2.18 5.87 3.92
CA GLY A 72 1.87 7.28 3.72
C GLY A 72 2.15 8.12 4.95
N GLY A 73 1.77 7.63 6.14
CA GLY A 73 2.07 8.28 7.41
C GLY A 73 3.56 8.31 7.74
N GLY A 74 4.23 7.15 7.70
CA GLY A 74 5.63 7.00 8.05
C GLY A 74 6.59 7.76 7.13
N VAL A 75 6.38 7.69 5.82
CA VAL A 75 7.20 8.41 4.83
C VAL A 75 7.02 9.92 4.97
N LYS A 76 5.78 10.39 5.13
CA LYS A 76 5.50 11.83 5.31
C LYS A 76 6.12 12.39 6.59
N VAL A 77 6.02 11.67 7.71
CA VAL A 77 6.64 12.06 8.99
C VAL A 77 8.16 12.09 8.87
N THR A 78 8.75 11.08 8.24
CA THR A 78 10.20 10.99 8.05
C THR A 78 10.72 12.13 7.17
N ASN A 79 10.00 12.45 6.09
CA ASN A 79 10.33 13.57 5.20
C ASN A 79 10.21 14.93 5.91
N ALA A 80 9.17 15.14 6.72
CA ALA A 80 8.99 16.39 7.49
C ALA A 80 10.12 16.59 8.52
N ALA A 81 10.42 15.58 9.33
CA ALA A 81 11.51 15.62 10.29
C ALA A 81 12.87 15.92 9.63
N MET A 82 13.06 15.48 8.38
CA MET A 82 14.26 15.78 7.61
C MET A 82 14.34 17.23 7.12
N GLN A 83 13.23 17.81 6.64
CA GLN A 83 13.20 19.22 6.25
C GLN A 83 13.52 20.12 7.44
N ASP A 84 13.00 19.78 8.62
CA ASP A 84 13.29 20.49 9.86
C ASP A 84 14.79 20.37 10.25
N ALA A 85 15.36 19.16 10.19
CA ALA A 85 16.77 18.94 10.49
C ALA A 85 17.70 19.65 9.49
N LEU A 86 17.35 19.65 8.20
CA LEU A 86 18.10 20.34 7.16
C LEU A 86 18.05 21.86 7.37
N ALA A 87 16.86 22.42 7.63
CA ALA A 87 16.68 23.84 7.92
C ALA A 87 17.48 24.28 9.15
N ALA A 88 17.46 23.48 10.22
CA ALA A 88 18.25 23.73 11.43
C ALA A 88 19.76 23.71 11.14
N SER A 89 20.24 22.76 10.34
CA SER A 89 21.66 22.67 9.96
C SER A 89 22.11 23.86 9.09
N LEU A 90 21.28 24.29 8.14
CA LEU A 90 21.53 25.47 7.30
C LEU A 90 21.56 26.76 8.12
N ALA A 91 20.69 26.90 9.11
CA ALA A 91 20.69 28.02 10.04
C ALA A 91 21.95 28.05 10.92
N ALA A 92 22.43 26.88 11.34
CA ALA A 92 23.65 26.76 12.14
C ALA A 92 24.92 27.11 11.36
N VAL A 93 24.98 26.77 10.06
CA VAL A 93 26.15 27.06 9.19
C VAL A 93 26.20 28.54 8.73
N ARG A 94 25.08 29.27 8.77
CA ARG A 94 25.01 30.69 8.42
C ARG A 94 25.34 31.65 9.58
N ARG A 95 25.61 31.13 10.79
CA ARG A 95 26.14 31.89 11.93
C ARG A 95 27.65 31.72 12.02
#